data_AF-A0A6G1FFD9-F1
#
_entry.id   AF-A0A6G1FFD9-F1
#
_cell.length_a   1.000
_cell.length_b   1.000
_cell.length_c   1.000
_cell.angle_alpha   90.00
_cell.angle_beta   90.00
_cell.angle_gamma   90.00
#
_symmetry.space_group_name_H-M   'P 1'
#
loop_
_entity.id
_entity.type
_entity.pdbx_description
1 polymer ?
#
loop_
_entity_poly.entity_id
_entity_poly.type
_entity_poly.pdbx_seq_one_letter_code
_entity_poly.pdbx_strand_id
1 'polypeptide(L)'
;MQWQTDTSMEAAKQRMQAQLSTATAQMVMLSTDEADKKKKKAQDVSNGNVANKATLYDELVKEIKAKVTKAATAAQVKIVLSSSALPPQDTMNALLEALFHGIGKGLAKEVVKRKDYLAAAVGDDEDAQALLLHSIEAFCDKCSADVVKEIPVVLKALYDRDILEEEAIHMWHEEAVAVGRRSSEVLEKGKPFVEWLQSADSEEEEE
;
A
#
# COMPACT_ATOMS: atom_id res chain seq x y z
N MET A 1 -20.75 -69.55 8.31
CA MET A 1 -20.60 -68.86 7.02
C MET A 1 -19.97 -67.52 7.30
N GLN A 2 -18.66 -67.46 7.06
CA GLN A 2 -17.72 -66.41 7.40
C GLN A 2 -17.52 -65.53 6.16
N TRP A 3 -17.97 -64.27 6.21
CA TRP A 3 -17.48 -63.20 5.33
C TRP A 3 -17.31 -61.95 6.20
N GLN A 4 -16.17 -61.91 6.89
CA GLN A 4 -15.47 -60.66 7.10
C GLN A 4 -15.01 -60.16 5.73
N THR A 5 -15.41 -58.96 5.34
CA THR A 5 -14.64 -58.13 4.40
C THR A 5 -14.76 -56.69 4.87
N ASP A 6 -13.76 -56.31 5.66
CA ASP A 6 -13.18 -54.98 5.76
C ASP A 6 -13.21 -54.28 4.39
N THR A 7 -14.01 -53.23 4.26
CA THR A 7 -13.91 -52.26 3.16
C THR A 7 -13.28 -50.99 3.70
N SER A 8 -11.99 -51.12 4.00
CA SER A 8 -10.99 -50.07 4.09
C SER A 8 -11.28 -48.89 3.15
N MET A 9 -10.99 -47.71 3.69
CA MET A 9 -11.02 -46.36 3.14
C MET A 9 -10.29 -46.20 1.77
N GLU A 10 -9.59 -47.22 1.28
CA GLU A 10 -8.89 -47.25 -0.01
C GLU A 10 -9.78 -47.43 -1.25
N ALA A 11 -10.93 -48.09 -1.16
CA ALA A 11 -11.77 -48.37 -2.34
C ALA A 11 -12.47 -47.12 -2.91
N ALA A 12 -12.72 -46.11 -2.08
CA ALA A 12 -13.24 -44.82 -2.54
C ALA A 12 -12.18 -44.01 -3.31
N LYS A 13 -10.90 -44.13 -2.91
CA LYS A 13 -9.78 -43.38 -3.50
C LYS A 13 -9.44 -43.87 -4.91
N GLN A 14 -9.58 -45.18 -5.19
CA GLN A 14 -9.36 -45.74 -6.52
C GLN A 14 -10.42 -45.34 -7.56
N ARG A 15 -11.67 -45.04 -7.16
CA ARG A 15 -12.68 -44.50 -8.10
C ARG A 15 -12.31 -43.11 -8.62
N MET A 16 -11.69 -42.28 -7.78
CA MET A 16 -11.29 -40.93 -8.18
C MET A 16 -10.07 -40.92 -9.12
N GLN A 17 -9.10 -41.82 -8.93
CA GLN A 17 -7.91 -41.86 -9.81
C GLN A 17 -8.21 -42.39 -11.23
N ALA A 18 -9.20 -43.28 -11.39
CA ALA A 18 -9.54 -43.84 -12.69
C ALA A 18 -10.24 -42.84 -13.65
N GLN A 19 -10.91 -41.80 -13.12
CA GLN A 19 -11.51 -40.74 -13.95
C GLN A 19 -10.48 -39.71 -14.42
N LEU A 20 -9.40 -39.52 -13.68
CA LEU A 20 -8.33 -38.56 -14.04
C LEU A 20 -7.37 -39.14 -15.08
N SER A 21 -7.26 -40.48 -15.18
CA SER A 21 -6.33 -41.11 -16.12
C SER A 21 -6.87 -41.23 -17.56
N THR A 22 -8.18 -41.15 -17.78
CA THR A 22 -8.79 -41.22 -19.13
C THR A 22 -8.63 -39.91 -19.92
N ALA A 23 -8.46 -38.77 -19.26
CA ALA A 23 -8.24 -37.49 -19.94
C ALA A 23 -6.77 -37.21 -20.34
N THR A 24 -5.83 -38.08 -19.96
CA THR A 24 -4.38 -37.88 -20.25
C THR A 24 -3.92 -38.69 -21.49
N ALA A 25 -4.80 -39.44 -22.14
CA ALA A 25 -4.42 -40.41 -23.17
C ALA A 25 -4.72 -39.98 -24.62
N GLN A 26 -4.92 -38.70 -24.94
CA GLN A 26 -5.16 -38.30 -26.33
C GLN A 26 -4.53 -36.95 -26.71
N MET A 27 -3.22 -36.95 -26.96
CA MET A 27 -2.59 -36.39 -28.17
C MET A 27 -1.06 -36.43 -28.02
N VAL A 28 -0.48 -37.59 -28.35
CA VAL A 28 0.94 -37.75 -28.66
C VAL A 28 1.08 -37.84 -30.18
N MET A 29 1.93 -36.96 -30.70
CA MET A 29 2.65 -36.99 -31.99
C MET A 29 1.89 -36.79 -33.32
N LEU A 30 2.23 -35.72 -34.04
CA LEU A 30 3.13 -35.83 -35.20
C LEU A 30 3.75 -34.48 -35.64
N SER A 31 5.08 -34.51 -35.83
CA SER A 31 5.86 -33.84 -36.89
C SER A 31 6.30 -32.36 -36.80
N THR A 32 7.57 -32.22 -36.39
CA THR A 32 8.70 -31.45 -36.98
C THR A 32 8.66 -29.92 -37.16
N ASP A 33 9.74 -29.35 -36.63
CA ASP A 33 10.50 -28.14 -37.00
C ASP A 33 10.31 -26.86 -36.18
N GLU A 34 11.47 -26.27 -35.87
CA GLU A 34 11.74 -24.96 -35.27
C GLU A 34 11.73 -24.79 -33.73
N ALA A 35 12.80 -24.12 -33.28
CA ALA A 35 13.32 -24.05 -31.93
C ALA A 35 12.77 -22.87 -31.08
N ASP A 36 12.95 -23.05 -29.77
CA ASP A 36 13.10 -22.08 -28.68
C ASP A 36 11.93 -21.20 -28.13
N LYS A 37 11.58 -21.55 -26.88
CA LYS A 37 11.17 -20.75 -25.71
C LYS A 37 9.86 -19.93 -25.72
N LYS A 38 8.84 -20.60 -25.15
CA LYS A 38 7.76 -20.01 -24.33
C LYS A 38 8.30 -19.37 -23.03
N LYS A 39 7.89 -18.13 -22.75
CA LYS A 39 7.37 -17.72 -21.43
C LYS A 39 6.08 -16.92 -21.65
N LYS A 40 4.96 -17.45 -21.18
CA LYS A 40 3.65 -16.79 -21.18
C LYS A 40 3.67 -15.68 -20.13
N LYS A 41 3.60 -14.43 -20.59
CA LYS A 41 3.29 -13.24 -19.79
C LYS A 41 1.80 -13.29 -19.43
N ALA A 42 1.49 -13.20 -18.15
CA ALA A 42 0.17 -12.80 -17.67
C ALA A 42 -0.10 -11.33 -18.08
N GLN A 43 -1.38 -11.01 -18.21
CA GLN A 43 -1.96 -9.75 -18.69
C GLN A 43 -1.10 -8.50 -18.49
N ASP A 44 -0.63 -7.96 -19.62
CA ASP A 44 -0.23 -6.57 -19.80
C ASP A 44 -1.39 -5.92 -20.56
N VAL A 45 -2.23 -5.18 -19.84
CA VAL A 45 -3.21 -4.28 -20.43
C VAL A 45 -2.65 -2.87 -20.26
N SER A 46 -2.27 -2.29 -21.40
CA SER A 46 -2.10 -0.84 -21.64
C SER A 46 -0.78 -0.17 -21.25
N ASN A 47 0.30 -0.54 -21.96
CA ASN A 47 1.54 0.25 -22.06
C ASN A 47 1.41 1.56 -22.91
N GLY A 48 0.21 2.18 -22.93
CA GLY A 48 -0.06 3.50 -23.52
C GLY A 48 -0.58 4.54 -22.51
N ASN A 49 -1.06 4.10 -21.33
CA ASN A 49 -1.64 5.00 -20.31
C ASN A 49 -0.65 5.40 -19.21
N VAL A 50 0.45 4.65 -19.02
CA VAL A 50 1.44 4.93 -17.96
C VAL A 50 2.20 6.23 -18.23
N ALA A 51 2.50 6.55 -19.49
CA ALA A 51 3.16 7.80 -19.86
C ALA A 51 2.26 9.02 -19.59
N ASN A 52 0.95 8.90 -19.84
CA ASN A 52 -0.02 9.96 -19.54
C ASN A 52 -0.26 10.09 -18.02
N LYS A 53 -0.30 8.99 -17.26
CA LYS A 53 -0.41 9.04 -15.80
C LYS A 53 0.81 9.69 -15.15
N ALA A 54 2.01 9.32 -15.57
CA ALA A 54 3.25 9.89 -15.04
C ALA A 54 3.41 11.38 -15.37
N THR A 55 2.98 11.81 -16.57
CA THR A 55 2.97 13.23 -16.94
C THR A 55 1.90 14.02 -16.19
N LEU A 56 0.70 13.46 -16.00
CA LEU A 56 -0.34 14.07 -15.15
C LEU A 56 0.10 14.18 -13.68
N TYR A 57 0.80 13.17 -13.17
CA TYR A 57 1.36 13.18 -11.82
C TYR A 57 2.45 14.25 -11.67
N ASP A 58 3.40 14.32 -12.61
CA ASP A 58 4.44 15.35 -12.60
C ASP A 58 3.85 16.77 -12.76
N GLU A 59 2.82 16.93 -13.59
CA GLU A 59 2.09 18.18 -13.76
C GLU A 59 1.34 18.59 -12.48
N LEU A 60 0.67 17.64 -11.81
CA LEU A 60 0.01 17.88 -10.53
C LEU A 60 1.03 18.28 -9.45
N VAL A 61 2.16 17.57 -9.35
CA VAL A 61 3.25 17.93 -8.41
C VAL A 61 3.76 19.34 -8.69
N LYS A 62 3.94 19.71 -9.96
CA LYS A 62 4.35 21.07 -10.36
C LYS A 62 3.28 22.11 -10.01
N GLU A 63 2.01 21.81 -10.23
CA GLU A 63 0.91 22.72 -9.90
C GLU A 63 0.79 22.92 -8.39
N ILE A 64 0.87 21.85 -7.59
CA ILE A 64 0.86 21.93 -6.12
C ILE A 64 2.08 22.75 -5.65
N LYS A 65 3.29 22.49 -6.17
CA LYS A 65 4.48 23.30 -5.86
C LYS A 65 4.29 24.77 -6.25
N ALA A 66 3.69 25.05 -7.40
CA ALA A 66 3.40 26.42 -7.85
C ALA A 66 2.36 27.11 -6.95
N LYS A 67 1.37 26.39 -6.43
CA LYS A 67 0.36 26.91 -5.50
C LYS A 67 0.97 27.16 -4.12
N VAL A 68 1.76 26.22 -3.61
CA VAL A 68 2.45 26.34 -2.31
C VAL A 68 3.46 27.50 -2.32
N THR A 69 4.19 27.71 -3.41
CA THR A 69 5.10 28.86 -3.56
C THR A 69 4.37 30.21 -3.68
N LYS A 70 3.15 30.20 -4.24
CA LYS A 70 2.26 31.38 -4.28
C LYS A 70 1.52 31.65 -2.96
N ALA A 71 1.89 30.98 -1.86
CA ALA A 71 1.21 31.04 -0.57
C ALA A 71 -0.29 30.70 -0.65
N ALA A 72 -0.67 29.77 -1.54
CA ALA A 72 -2.04 29.27 -1.59
C ALA A 72 -2.42 28.62 -0.25
N THR A 73 -3.68 28.82 0.15
CA THR A 73 -4.23 28.24 1.38
C THR A 73 -4.42 26.73 1.23
N ALA A 74 -4.41 26.01 2.36
CA ALA A 74 -4.59 24.57 2.39
C ALA A 74 -5.88 24.10 1.68
N ALA A 75 -6.95 24.88 1.76
CA ALA A 75 -8.19 24.65 1.03
C ALA A 75 -8.03 24.69 -0.50
N GLN A 76 -7.18 25.56 -1.04
CA GLN A 76 -6.91 25.61 -2.49
C GLN A 76 -6.13 24.39 -2.96
N VAL A 77 -5.21 23.90 -2.13
CA VAL A 77 -4.50 22.65 -2.41
C VAL A 77 -5.49 21.50 -2.42
N LYS A 78 -6.42 21.41 -1.45
CA LYS A 78 -7.50 20.40 -1.45
C LYS A 78 -8.33 20.46 -2.74
N ILE A 79 -8.72 21.65 -3.20
CA ILE A 79 -9.50 21.80 -4.44
C ILE A 79 -8.73 21.25 -5.65
N VAL A 80 -7.43 21.53 -5.75
CA VAL A 80 -6.58 21.01 -6.83
C VAL A 80 -6.48 19.48 -6.75
N LEU A 81 -6.32 18.92 -5.55
CA LEU A 81 -6.31 17.48 -5.34
C LEU A 81 -7.65 16.84 -5.75
N SER A 82 -8.78 17.41 -5.32
CA SER A 82 -10.12 16.93 -5.67
C SER A 82 -10.48 17.11 -7.16
N SER A 83 -9.88 18.09 -7.83
CA SER A 83 -10.06 18.31 -9.27
C SER A 83 -9.14 17.45 -10.13
N SER A 84 -8.17 16.76 -9.53
CA SER A 84 -7.25 15.89 -10.26
C SER A 84 -7.96 14.64 -10.78
N ALA A 85 -7.60 14.21 -12.00
CA ALA A 85 -8.11 12.97 -12.58
C ALA A 85 -7.32 11.72 -12.14
N LEU A 86 -6.42 11.89 -11.16
CA LEU A 86 -5.55 10.83 -10.66
C LEU A 86 -6.25 10.04 -9.54
N PRO A 87 -5.86 8.78 -9.32
CA PRO A 87 -6.34 8.01 -8.17
C PRO A 87 -6.04 8.75 -6.85
N PRO A 88 -6.91 8.65 -5.83
CA PRO A 88 -6.72 9.32 -4.55
C PRO A 88 -5.33 9.07 -3.92
N GLN A 89 -4.83 7.84 -4.04
CA GLN A 89 -3.49 7.45 -3.59
C GLN A 89 -2.37 8.19 -4.34
N ASP A 90 -2.46 8.29 -5.67
CA ASP A 90 -1.46 9.00 -6.47
C ASP A 90 -1.51 10.51 -6.22
N THR A 91 -2.70 11.05 -6.00
CA THR A 91 -2.92 12.45 -5.65
C THR A 91 -2.31 12.79 -4.29
N MET A 92 -2.47 11.91 -3.29
CA MET A 92 -1.85 12.06 -1.97
C MET A 92 -0.33 11.87 -2.02
N ASN A 93 0.17 10.93 -2.83
CA ASN A 93 1.60 10.77 -3.11
C ASN A 93 2.19 12.03 -3.75
N ALA A 94 1.50 12.61 -4.73
CA ALA A 94 1.91 13.85 -5.40
C ALA A 94 1.95 15.02 -4.41
N LEU A 95 1.01 15.08 -3.46
CA LEU A 95 1.03 16.09 -2.40
C LEU A 95 2.27 15.95 -1.51
N LEU A 96 2.55 14.74 -0.99
CA LEU A 96 3.73 14.51 -0.16
C LEU A 96 5.02 14.80 -0.94
N GLU A 97 5.10 14.35 -2.19
CA GLU A 97 6.27 14.58 -3.03
C GLU A 97 6.40 16.06 -3.43
N ALA A 98 5.31 16.82 -3.50
CA ALA A 98 5.33 18.26 -3.70
C ALA A 98 5.80 19.02 -2.46
N LEU A 99 5.34 18.61 -1.28
CA LEU A 99 5.66 19.26 0.01
C LEU A 99 7.05 18.91 0.53
N PHE A 100 7.47 17.65 0.36
CA PHE A 100 8.66 17.07 0.98
C PHE A 100 9.75 16.68 -0.03
N HIS A 101 9.65 17.15 -1.28
CA HIS A 101 10.63 16.85 -2.33
C HIS A 101 12.08 17.07 -1.88
N GLY A 102 12.92 16.03 -1.91
CA GLY A 102 14.35 16.15 -1.64
C GLY A 102 14.70 16.29 -0.15
N ILE A 103 13.78 16.01 0.77
CA ILE A 103 14.12 15.89 2.19
C ILE A 103 14.99 14.66 2.41
N GLY A 104 16.25 14.88 2.79
CA GLY A 104 17.15 13.81 3.24
C GLY A 104 17.17 13.62 4.76
N LYS A 105 16.75 14.63 5.53
CA LYS A 105 16.72 14.63 7.00
C LYS A 105 15.80 15.73 7.53
N GLY A 106 15.09 15.47 8.61
CA GLY A 106 14.20 16.42 9.28
C GLY A 106 12.76 16.35 8.81
N LEU A 107 12.28 15.18 8.34
CA LEU A 107 10.92 15.03 7.83
C LEU A 107 9.87 15.44 8.88
N ALA A 108 10.07 15.03 10.14
CA ALA A 108 9.16 15.38 11.24
C ALA A 108 8.96 16.90 11.40
N LYS A 109 10.03 17.70 11.24
CA LYS A 109 9.93 19.16 11.36
C LYS A 109 9.15 19.79 10.22
N GLU A 110 9.36 19.31 9.00
CA GLU A 110 8.61 19.83 7.85
C GLU A 110 7.15 19.37 7.91
N VAL A 111 6.86 18.14 8.35
CA VAL A 111 5.49 17.64 8.56
C VAL A 111 4.75 18.53 9.55
N VAL A 112 5.37 18.87 10.69
CA VAL A 112 4.78 19.79 11.68
C VAL A 112 4.56 21.19 11.10
N LYS A 113 5.45 21.66 10.22
CA LYS A 113 5.35 22.97 9.57
C LYS A 113 4.27 23.01 8.47
N ARG A 114 4.03 21.88 7.80
CA ARG A 114 3.06 21.73 6.69
C ARG A 114 1.76 21.05 7.12
N LYS A 115 1.56 20.86 8.42
CA LYS A 115 0.40 20.16 9.00
C LYS A 115 -0.94 20.69 8.51
N ASP A 116 -1.08 22.00 8.31
CA ASP A 116 -2.34 22.61 7.88
C ASP A 116 -2.73 22.15 6.47
N TYR A 117 -1.74 21.85 5.62
CA TYR A 117 -1.97 21.29 4.28
C TYR A 117 -2.39 19.84 4.33
N LEU A 118 -1.79 19.04 5.24
CA LEU A 118 -2.14 17.63 5.42
C LEU A 118 -3.53 17.50 6.04
N ALA A 119 -3.82 18.25 7.10
CA ALA A 119 -5.13 18.29 7.74
C ALA A 119 -6.23 18.73 6.77
N ALA A 120 -5.98 19.72 5.89
CA ALA A 120 -6.95 20.10 4.88
C ALA A 120 -7.11 19.05 3.76
N ALA A 121 -6.05 18.32 3.42
CA ALA A 121 -6.10 17.29 2.39
C ALA A 121 -6.88 16.06 2.86
N VAL A 122 -6.64 15.63 4.10
CA VAL A 122 -7.30 14.50 4.76
C VAL A 122 -8.72 14.88 5.19
N GLY A 123 -8.88 15.99 5.93
CA GLY A 123 -10.15 16.34 6.53
C GLY A 123 -10.53 15.37 7.65
N ASP A 124 -11.80 15.01 7.71
CA ASP A 124 -12.42 14.07 8.68
C ASP A 124 -12.65 12.69 8.04
N ASP A 125 -11.90 12.39 6.97
CA ASP A 125 -12.15 11.25 6.09
C ASP A 125 -11.16 10.12 6.43
N GLU A 126 -11.67 9.04 7.02
CA GLU A 126 -10.86 7.87 7.44
C GLU A 126 -10.12 7.23 6.25
N ASP A 127 -10.77 7.15 5.08
CA ASP A 127 -10.14 6.67 3.85
C ASP A 127 -8.94 7.56 3.47
N ALA A 128 -9.08 8.89 3.58
CA ALA A 128 -7.97 9.82 3.34
C ALA A 128 -6.83 9.69 4.36
N GLN A 129 -7.12 9.35 5.62
CA GLN A 129 -6.12 9.05 6.64
C GLN A 129 -5.31 7.79 6.26
N ALA A 130 -5.99 6.72 5.85
CA ALA A 130 -5.35 5.50 5.37
C ALA A 130 -4.49 5.75 4.12
N LEU A 131 -5.02 6.52 3.15
CA LEU A 131 -4.28 6.92 1.96
C LEU A 131 -3.01 7.72 2.31
N LEU A 132 -3.08 8.60 3.32
CA LEU A 132 -1.92 9.36 3.80
C LEU A 132 -0.84 8.42 4.37
N LEU A 133 -1.21 7.43 5.17
CA LEU A 133 -0.29 6.43 5.72
C LEU A 133 0.42 5.63 4.61
N HIS A 134 -0.33 5.12 3.64
CA HIS A 134 0.23 4.45 2.47
C HIS A 134 1.12 5.39 1.64
N SER A 135 0.77 6.66 1.56
CA SER A 135 1.58 7.67 0.88
C SER A 135 2.91 7.93 1.60
N ILE A 136 2.90 7.99 2.93
CA ILE A 136 4.11 8.14 3.74
C ILE A 136 5.02 6.93 3.58
N GLU A 137 4.47 5.72 3.58
CA GLU A 137 5.20 4.48 3.31
C GLU A 137 5.88 4.53 1.94
N ALA A 138 5.11 4.80 0.88
CA ALA A 138 5.63 4.89 -0.49
C ALA A 138 6.64 6.02 -0.70
N PHE A 139 6.51 7.12 0.06
CA PHE A 139 7.47 8.22 0.06
C PHE A 139 8.78 7.80 0.75
N CYS A 140 8.69 7.11 1.88
CA CYS A 140 9.86 6.71 2.66
C CYS A 140 10.66 5.60 1.98
N ASP A 141 10.03 4.72 1.23
CA ASP A 141 10.69 3.74 0.35
C ASP A 141 11.62 4.40 -0.70
N LYS A 142 11.34 5.65 -1.08
CA LYS A 142 12.17 6.44 -2.01
C LYS A 142 13.20 7.33 -1.30
N CYS A 143 13.13 7.43 0.03
CA CYS A 143 13.96 8.33 0.82
C CYS A 143 15.20 7.63 1.41
N SER A 144 16.11 8.43 1.98
CA SER A 144 17.27 7.93 2.70
C SER A 144 16.88 7.28 4.03
N ALA A 145 17.70 6.36 4.53
CA ALA A 145 17.52 5.70 5.82
C ALA A 145 17.42 6.68 7.02
N ASP A 146 17.93 7.90 6.91
CA ASP A 146 17.72 8.97 7.90
C ASP A 146 16.24 9.33 8.05
N VAL A 147 15.49 9.42 6.94
CA VAL A 147 14.05 9.71 6.95
C VAL A 147 13.27 8.54 7.54
N VAL A 148 13.65 7.31 7.18
CA VAL A 148 13.01 6.09 7.70
C VAL A 148 13.15 5.98 9.23
N LYS A 149 14.27 6.43 9.81
CA LYS A 149 14.45 6.50 11.26
C LYS A 149 13.56 7.54 11.94
N GLU A 150 13.09 8.54 11.20
CA GLU A 150 12.19 9.57 11.71
C GLU A 150 10.71 9.18 11.62
N ILE A 151 10.37 8.04 10.98
CA ILE A 151 8.99 7.52 10.87
C ILE A 151 8.21 7.53 12.19
N PRO A 152 8.70 6.93 13.30
CA PRO A 152 7.94 6.93 14.55
C PRO A 152 7.70 8.34 15.08
N VAL A 153 8.63 9.28 14.84
CA VAL A 153 8.47 10.68 15.23
C VAL A 153 7.46 11.40 14.32
N VAL A 154 7.43 11.07 13.03
CA VAL A 154 6.45 11.61 12.07
C VAL A 154 5.04 11.12 12.39
N LEU A 155 4.86 9.82 12.62
CA LEU A 155 3.57 9.23 12.99
C LEU A 155 3.06 9.85 14.30
N LYS A 156 3.93 9.94 15.32
CA LYS A 156 3.59 10.63 16.57
C LYS A 156 3.20 12.09 16.35
N ALA A 157 3.93 12.82 15.52
CA ALA A 157 3.63 14.23 15.24
C ALA A 157 2.31 14.43 14.47
N LEU A 158 1.88 13.46 13.66
CA LEU A 158 0.58 13.48 12.99
C LEU A 158 -0.55 13.14 13.96
N TYR A 159 -0.31 12.19 14.87
CA TYR A 159 -1.23 11.84 15.96
C TYR A 159 -1.42 12.98 16.97
N ASP A 160 -0.35 13.60 17.48
CA ASP A 160 -0.36 14.79 18.37
C ASP A 160 -1.01 16.06 17.75
N ARG A 161 -1.47 15.95 16.50
CA ARG A 161 -2.08 17.04 15.73
C ARG A 161 -3.47 16.70 15.22
N ASP A 162 -4.04 15.58 15.66
CA ASP A 162 -5.37 15.13 15.26
C ASP A 162 -5.51 14.99 13.73
N ILE A 163 -4.43 14.58 13.05
CA ILE A 163 -4.44 14.32 11.60
C ILE A 163 -4.61 12.83 11.32
N LEU A 164 -4.09 11.99 12.20
CA LEU A 164 -4.22 10.54 12.15
C LEU A 164 -4.80 10.07 13.46
N GLU A 165 -5.87 9.29 13.36
CA GLU A 165 -6.48 8.62 14.49
C GLU A 165 -5.82 7.26 14.73
N GLU A 166 -6.01 6.73 15.94
CA GLU A 166 -5.47 5.43 16.30
C GLU A 166 -6.00 4.32 15.39
N GLU A 167 -7.30 4.32 15.09
CA GLU A 167 -7.93 3.32 14.23
C GLU A 167 -7.28 3.28 12.84
N ALA A 168 -7.00 4.43 12.24
CA ALA A 168 -6.34 4.50 10.94
C ALA A 168 -4.91 3.94 10.97
N ILE A 169 -4.15 4.25 12.03
CA ILE A 169 -2.78 3.74 12.22
C ILE A 169 -2.79 2.22 12.44
N HIS A 170 -3.74 1.73 13.24
CA HIS A 170 -3.90 0.32 13.54
C HIS A 170 -4.29 -0.47 12.29
N MET A 171 -5.30 0.00 11.56
CA MET A 171 -5.78 -0.61 10.33
C MET A 171 -4.70 -0.65 9.25
N TRP A 172 -3.92 0.43 9.08
CA TRP A 172 -2.77 0.44 8.16
C TRP A 172 -1.74 -0.64 8.52
N HIS A 173 -1.41 -0.78 9.81
CA HIS A 173 -0.47 -1.78 10.27
C HIS A 173 -1.00 -3.20 10.03
N GLU A 174 -2.26 -3.49 10.38
CA GLU A 174 -2.92 -4.78 10.13
C GLU A 174 -3.00 -5.13 8.64
N GLU A 175 -3.33 -4.16 7.78
CA GLU A 175 -3.38 -4.39 6.34
C GLU A 175 -1.98 -4.71 5.80
N ALA A 176 -0.96 -3.94 6.20
CA ALA A 176 0.40 -4.19 5.78
C ALA A 176 0.91 -5.57 6.23
N VAL A 177 0.48 -5.98 7.43
CA VAL A 177 0.65 -7.31 8.00
C VAL A 177 -0.01 -8.39 7.15
N ALA A 178 -1.26 -8.19 6.72
CA ALA A 178 -2.05 -9.11 5.93
C ALA A 178 -1.54 -9.28 4.50
N VAL A 179 -1.08 -8.17 3.88
CA VAL A 179 -0.51 -8.14 2.53
C VAL A 179 0.93 -8.69 2.51
N GLY A 180 1.52 -8.97 3.67
CA GLY A 180 2.89 -9.50 3.78
C GLY A 180 3.97 -8.44 3.56
N ARG A 181 3.63 -7.15 3.70
CA ARG A 181 4.56 -6.00 3.60
C ARG A 181 5.42 -5.79 4.86
N ARG A 182 5.32 -6.68 5.85
CA ARG A 182 6.06 -6.64 7.14
C ARG A 182 7.57 -6.37 7.03
N SER A 183 8.17 -6.62 5.88
CA SER A 183 9.59 -6.41 5.61
C SER A 183 9.95 -4.96 5.21
N SER A 184 8.98 -4.05 5.10
CA SER A 184 9.29 -2.64 4.85
C SER A 184 9.93 -2.04 6.11
N GLU A 185 11.08 -1.37 5.94
CA GLU A 185 11.77 -0.68 7.02
C GLU A 185 10.85 0.34 7.72
N VAL A 186 9.88 0.92 6.99
CA VAL A 186 8.88 1.85 7.53
C VAL A 186 8.01 1.18 8.59
N LEU A 187 7.50 -0.02 8.33
CA LEU A 187 6.68 -0.78 9.28
C LEU A 187 7.50 -1.24 10.48
N GLU A 188 8.75 -1.68 10.26
CA GLU A 188 9.62 -2.06 11.37
C GLU A 188 9.93 -0.88 12.30
N LYS A 189 10.12 0.33 11.74
CA LYS A 189 10.32 1.55 12.54
C LYS A 189 9.03 2.09 13.15
N GLY A 190 7.89 1.89 12.50
CA GLY A 190 6.56 2.27 12.99
C GLY A 190 6.00 1.33 14.06
N LYS A 191 6.37 0.04 14.04
CA LYS A 191 5.89 -0.99 14.97
C LYS A 191 5.91 -0.57 16.46
N PRO A 192 7.03 -0.06 17.02
CA PRO A 192 7.04 0.35 18.43
C PRO A 192 6.07 1.48 18.76
N PHE A 193 5.70 2.31 17.78
CA PHE A 193 4.68 3.36 17.97
C PHE A 193 3.26 2.77 17.96
N VAL A 194 2.98 1.82 17.06
CA VAL A 194 1.69 1.11 17.03
C VAL A 194 1.47 0.30 18.31
N GLU A 195 2.50 -0.43 18.78
CA GLU A 195 2.42 -1.19 20.04
C GLU A 195 2.24 -0.26 21.25
N TRP A 196 2.82 0.94 21.22
CA TRP A 196 2.63 1.94 22.28
C TRP A 196 1.18 2.46 22.31
N LEU A 197 0.58 2.75 21.15
CA LEU A 197 -0.83 3.15 21.05
C LEU A 197 -1.76 2.07 21.61
N GLN A 198 -1.59 0.82 21.15
CA GLN A 198 -2.37 -0.32 21.65
C GLN A 198 -2.23 -0.56 23.16
N SER A 199 -1.04 -0.33 23.72
CA SER A 199 -0.82 -0.50 25.16
C SER A 199 -1.46 0.64 25.96
N ALA A 200 -1.44 1.86 25.43
CA ALA A 200 -2.03 3.03 26.09
C ALA A 200 -3.55 2.91 26.23
N ASP A 201 -4.24 2.37 25.22
CA ASP A 201 -5.70 2.15 25.27
C ASP A 201 -6.09 1.03 26.24
N SER A 202 -5.29 -0.06 26.30
CA SER A 202 -5.54 -1.17 27.22
C SER A 202 -5.33 -0.82 28.70
N GLU A 203 -4.55 0.21 29.02
CA GLU A 203 -4.36 0.68 30.40
C GLU A 203 -5.51 1.60 30.87
N GLU A 204 -6.30 2.19 29.96
CA GLU A 204 -7.43 3.07 30.31
C GLU A 204 -8.77 2.32 30.48
N GLU A 205 -8.92 1.11 29.90
CA GLU A 205 -10.12 0.27 30.10
C GLU A 205 -10.12 -0.55 31.41
N GLU A 206 -8.98 -0.65 32.11
CA GLU A 206 -8.87 -1.41 33.38
C GLU A 206 -9.05 -0.56 34.66
N GLU A 207 -9.45 0.72 34.56
CA GLU A 207 -9.73 1.59 35.74
C GLU A 207 -11.21 2.00 35.91
#